data_AF-A0A7S1EZQ1-F1
#
_entry.id   AF-A0A7S1EZQ1-F1
#
_cell.length_a   1.000
_cell.length_b   1.000
_cell.length_c   1.000
_cell.angle_alpha   90.00
_cell.angle_beta   90.00
_cell.angle_gamma   90.00
#
_symmetry.space_group_name_H-M   'P 1'
#
loop_
_entity.id
_entity.type
_entity.pdbx_description
1 polymer ?
#
loop_
_entity_poly.entity_id
_entity_poly.type
_entity_poly.pdbx_seq_one_letter_code
_entity_poly.pdbx_strand_id
1 'polypeptide(L)'
;WLMIVPSVVFPLRSSFSMSTRDVLEVLCAKLGHEEATAPCVDKLVNEHWLEEVEDLRRVPRKRLERWGLPLKLVHELIEHLDEVIASFGVEGDTQPCERSFSLTAVFKNLRDDAERRRHPQLWAVKTIQRRFRLRKQKAAELVRDTNRFREDVEPQSGKKLLERRRRRAEVKSKSGIRRWRARHFLRSAEAGGSDKSITRVIARVCGHEVRECEVKNLMEQVGAELNRDEREIMPHVRRLVVQHWLYDLADLDLVEDHHWEEWGVPEKLVIVMKDRAQERKAQALLVQVGDAA
;
A
#
# COMPACT_ATOMS: atom_id res chain seq x y z
N TRP A 1 28.16 -20.65 -47.92
CA TRP A 1 28.71 -20.10 -46.66
C TRP A 1 27.80 -18.95 -46.24
N LEU A 2 26.75 -19.26 -45.46
CA LEU A 2 25.81 -18.29 -44.91
C LEU A 2 26.25 -17.98 -43.48
N MET A 3 26.65 -16.73 -43.24
CA MET A 3 27.02 -16.26 -41.90
C MET A 3 25.75 -16.02 -41.08
N ILE A 4 25.50 -16.92 -40.12
CA ILE A 4 24.50 -16.72 -39.07
C ILE A 4 25.10 -15.71 -38.08
N VAL A 5 24.58 -14.50 -38.08
CA VAL A 5 24.89 -13.50 -37.05
C VAL A 5 24.04 -13.86 -35.83
N PRO A 6 24.62 -14.18 -34.66
CA PRO A 6 23.84 -14.36 -33.45
C PRO A 6 23.34 -12.99 -33.03
N SER A 7 22.06 -12.72 -33.31
CA SER A 7 21.33 -11.62 -32.69
C SER A 7 21.32 -11.86 -31.20
N VAL A 8 22.27 -11.24 -30.49
CA VAL A 8 22.26 -11.18 -29.03
C VAL A 8 21.09 -10.28 -28.65
N VAL A 9 19.90 -10.88 -28.56
CA VAL A 9 18.75 -10.27 -27.90
C VAL A 9 19.12 -10.21 -26.43
N PHE A 10 19.75 -9.11 -26.02
CA PHE A 10 19.75 -8.72 -24.62
C PHE A 10 18.32 -8.33 -24.29
N PRO A 11 17.58 -9.09 -23.45
CA PRO A 11 16.40 -8.52 -22.86
C PRO A 11 16.92 -7.45 -21.90
N LEU A 12 16.92 -6.20 -22.36
CA LEU A 12 16.89 -5.05 -21.47
C LEU A 12 15.55 -5.13 -20.74
N ARG A 13 15.48 -6.05 -19.76
CA ARG A 13 14.58 -5.96 -18.62
C ARG A 13 15.02 -4.70 -17.89
N SER A 14 14.58 -3.55 -18.40
CA SER A 14 14.53 -2.33 -17.62
C SER A 14 13.46 -2.59 -16.57
N SER A 15 13.85 -3.29 -15.52
CA SER A 15 13.04 -3.49 -14.33
C SER A 15 12.94 -2.13 -13.65
N PHE A 16 12.04 -1.29 -14.16
CA PHE A 16 11.49 -0.18 -13.39
C PHE A 16 10.67 -0.81 -12.27
N SER A 17 11.36 -1.28 -11.23
CA SER A 17 10.75 -1.64 -9.97
C SER A 17 10.33 -0.33 -9.31
N MET A 18 9.14 0.15 -9.62
CA MET A 18 8.52 1.21 -8.82
C MET A 18 8.29 0.65 -7.42
N SER A 19 8.60 1.46 -6.39
CA SER A 19 8.27 1.08 -5.03
C SER A 19 6.79 1.35 -4.76
N THR A 20 6.16 0.51 -3.94
CA THR A 20 4.77 0.70 -3.51
C THR A 20 4.56 2.07 -2.88
N ARG A 21 5.59 2.56 -2.17
CA ARG A 21 5.58 3.88 -1.54
C ARG A 21 5.42 5.00 -2.56
N ASP A 22 6.20 4.98 -3.65
CA ASP A 22 6.16 6.04 -4.65
C ASP A 22 4.79 6.08 -5.34
N VAL A 23 4.20 4.92 -5.62
CA VAL A 23 2.84 4.82 -6.18
C VAL A 23 1.80 5.40 -5.22
N LEU A 24 1.88 5.04 -3.94
CA LEU A 24 0.94 5.59 -2.94
C LEU A 24 1.11 7.09 -2.75
N GLU A 25 2.34 7.62 -2.77
CA GLU A 25 2.61 9.07 -2.71
C GLU A 25 1.93 9.80 -3.89
N VAL A 26 2.07 9.27 -5.11
CA VAL A 26 1.45 9.84 -6.32
C VAL A 26 -0.07 9.75 -6.27
N LEU A 27 -0.65 8.59 -5.93
CA LEU A 27 -2.09 8.39 -5.92
C LEU A 27 -2.77 9.18 -4.79
N CYS A 28 -2.19 9.21 -3.59
CA CYS A 28 -2.70 10.03 -2.50
C CYS A 28 -2.65 11.52 -2.85
N ALA A 29 -1.57 12.00 -3.50
CA ALA A 29 -1.50 13.37 -3.98
C ALA A 29 -2.57 13.65 -5.06
N LYS A 30 -2.75 12.75 -6.03
CA LYS A 30 -3.81 12.84 -7.06
C LYS A 30 -5.21 12.95 -6.45
N LEU A 31 -5.45 12.24 -5.35
CA LEU A 31 -6.72 12.24 -4.62
C LEU A 31 -6.85 13.39 -3.60
N GLY A 32 -5.82 14.22 -3.41
CA GLY A 32 -5.82 15.32 -2.44
C GLY A 32 -5.67 14.89 -0.98
N HIS A 33 -5.05 13.72 -0.73
CA HIS A 33 -4.88 13.09 0.57
C HIS A 33 -3.42 12.74 0.89
N GLU A 34 -2.50 13.67 0.65
CA GLU A 34 -1.06 13.46 0.91
C GLU A 34 -0.78 13.03 2.35
N GLU A 35 -1.57 13.52 3.32
CA GLU A 35 -1.49 13.19 4.74
C GLU A 35 -1.77 11.70 5.03
N ALA A 36 -2.56 11.04 4.18
CA ALA A 36 -2.92 9.65 4.33
C ALA A 36 -1.90 8.70 3.70
N THR A 37 -0.90 9.21 2.97
CA THR A 37 0.18 8.41 2.42
C THR A 37 0.91 7.62 3.51
N ALA A 38 1.34 8.30 4.57
CA ALA A 38 2.13 7.68 5.64
C ALA A 38 1.40 6.49 6.30
N PRO A 39 0.14 6.58 6.74
CA PRO A 39 -0.57 5.44 7.29
C PRO A 39 -0.82 4.33 6.24
N CYS A 40 -1.09 4.66 4.98
CA CYS A 40 -1.25 3.65 3.92
C CYS A 40 0.05 2.89 3.66
N VAL A 41 1.19 3.59 3.61
CA VAL A 41 2.53 3.00 3.47
C VAL A 41 2.87 2.16 4.70
N ASP A 42 2.58 2.63 5.91
CA ASP A 42 2.80 1.83 7.12
C ASP A 42 2.00 0.51 7.07
N LYS A 43 0.73 0.59 6.67
CA LYS A 43 -0.13 -0.58 6.51
C LYS A 43 0.41 -1.55 5.45
N LEU A 44 0.67 -1.08 4.24
CA LEU A 44 1.02 -1.95 3.12
C LEU A 44 2.48 -2.43 3.18
N VAL A 45 3.41 -1.50 3.43
CA VAL A 45 4.84 -1.78 3.39
C VAL A 45 5.33 -2.33 4.73
N ASN A 46 4.98 -1.71 5.87
CA ASN A 46 5.54 -2.13 7.16
C ASN A 46 4.76 -3.31 7.78
N GLU A 47 3.43 -3.31 7.74
CA GLU A 47 2.64 -4.42 8.29
C GLU A 47 2.52 -5.61 7.33
N HIS A 48 2.36 -5.36 6.03
CA HIS A 48 2.10 -6.40 5.03
C HIS A 48 3.27 -6.72 4.07
N TRP A 49 4.38 -5.97 4.16
CA TRP A 49 5.66 -6.26 3.50
C TRP A 49 5.57 -6.21 1.97
N LEU A 50 4.74 -5.31 1.45
CA LEU A 50 4.52 -5.09 0.02
C LEU A 50 5.42 -3.94 -0.45
N GLU A 51 6.73 -4.19 -0.52
CA GLU A 51 7.72 -3.16 -0.86
C GLU A 51 7.68 -2.77 -2.34
N GLU A 52 7.39 -3.73 -3.22
CA GLU A 52 7.38 -3.55 -4.67
C GLU A 52 5.95 -3.52 -5.23
N VAL A 53 5.72 -2.71 -6.27
CA VAL A 53 4.41 -2.59 -6.95
C VAL A 53 3.92 -3.94 -7.49
N GLU A 54 4.85 -4.82 -7.89
CA GLU A 54 4.53 -6.18 -8.35
C GLU A 54 3.90 -7.04 -7.24
N ASP A 55 4.21 -6.77 -5.97
CA ASP A 55 3.60 -7.49 -4.85
C ASP A 55 2.12 -7.13 -4.69
N LEU A 56 1.75 -5.86 -4.95
CA LEU A 56 0.38 -5.38 -4.88
C LEU A 56 -0.53 -6.06 -5.91
N ARG A 57 -0.01 -6.38 -7.10
CA ARG A 57 -0.75 -7.08 -8.16
C ARG A 57 -1.31 -8.43 -7.72
N ARG A 58 -0.67 -9.06 -6.72
CA ARG A 58 -1.09 -10.37 -6.20
C ARG A 58 -2.08 -10.27 -5.05
N VAL A 59 -2.39 -9.06 -4.58
CA VAL A 59 -3.30 -8.85 -3.47
C VAL A 59 -4.71 -8.63 -4.02
N PRO A 60 -5.68 -9.50 -3.69
CA PRO A 60 -7.06 -9.29 -4.13
C PRO A 60 -7.62 -7.99 -3.55
N ARG A 61 -8.45 -7.29 -4.34
CA ARG A 61 -9.15 -6.06 -3.94
C ARG A 61 -9.76 -6.12 -2.54
N LYS A 62 -10.57 -7.16 -2.28
CA LYS A 62 -11.23 -7.40 -0.97
C LYS A 62 -10.27 -7.47 0.21
N ARG A 63 -9.01 -7.84 -0.02
CA ARG A 63 -8.01 -7.92 1.02
C ARG A 63 -7.41 -6.55 1.34
N LEU A 64 -7.22 -5.70 0.32
CA LEU A 64 -6.80 -4.31 0.49
C LEU A 64 -7.85 -3.52 1.30
N GLU A 65 -9.14 -3.71 0.97
CA GLU A 65 -10.27 -3.11 1.68
C GLU A 65 -10.29 -3.53 3.17
N ARG A 66 -10.15 -4.83 3.46
CA ARG A 66 -10.08 -5.36 4.84
C ARG A 66 -8.89 -4.88 5.64
N TRP A 67 -7.83 -4.39 5.00
CA TRP A 67 -6.71 -3.75 5.69
C TRP A 67 -7.03 -2.32 6.11
N GLY A 68 -8.23 -1.83 5.80
CA GLY A 68 -8.70 -0.50 6.16
C GLY A 68 -8.21 0.58 5.20
N LEU A 69 -7.87 0.21 3.96
CA LEU A 69 -7.57 1.19 2.93
C LEU A 69 -8.87 1.86 2.44
N PRO A 70 -8.84 3.18 2.16
CA PRO A 70 -9.97 3.88 1.57
C PRO A 70 -10.38 3.26 0.23
N LEU A 71 -11.69 3.15 -0.01
CA LEU A 71 -12.22 2.41 -1.16
C LEU A 71 -11.79 3.06 -2.49
N LYS A 72 -11.84 4.39 -2.56
CA LYS A 72 -11.38 5.16 -3.74
C LYS A 72 -9.89 4.93 -4.02
N LEU A 73 -9.06 4.88 -2.97
CA LEU A 73 -7.63 4.58 -3.13
C LEU A 73 -7.40 3.16 -3.65
N VAL A 74 -8.13 2.17 -3.13
CA VAL A 74 -8.01 0.78 -3.60
C VAL A 74 -8.37 0.67 -5.08
N HIS A 75 -9.42 1.36 -5.51
CA HIS A 75 -9.85 1.37 -6.90
C HIS A 75 -8.78 2.01 -7.82
N GLU A 76 -8.35 3.22 -7.50
CA GLU A 76 -7.31 3.95 -8.25
C GLU A 76 -5.97 3.19 -8.28
N LEU A 77 -5.64 2.49 -7.21
CA LEU A 77 -4.45 1.64 -7.17
C LEU A 77 -4.57 0.48 -8.16
N ILE A 78 -5.72 -0.17 -8.25
CA ILE A 78 -5.94 -1.28 -9.18
C ILE A 78 -5.93 -0.78 -10.62
N GLU A 79 -6.63 0.31 -10.92
CA GLU A 79 -6.63 0.92 -12.26
C GLU A 79 -5.21 1.31 -12.68
N HIS A 80 -4.46 1.97 -11.79
CA HIS A 80 -3.06 2.31 -12.07
C HIS A 80 -2.19 1.07 -12.32
N LEU A 81 -2.40 -0.02 -11.57
CA LEU A 81 -1.68 -1.27 -11.80
C LEU A 81 -2.00 -1.87 -13.17
N ASP A 82 -3.27 -1.84 -13.58
CA ASP A 82 -3.75 -2.34 -14.86
C ASP A 82 -3.21 -1.50 -16.03
N GLU A 83 -3.21 -0.17 -15.90
CA GLU A 83 -2.59 0.75 -16.87
C GLU A 83 -1.09 0.47 -17.05
N VAL A 84 -0.38 0.29 -15.93
CA VAL A 84 1.04 -0.04 -15.95
C VAL A 84 1.25 -1.39 -16.65
N ILE A 85 0.41 -2.40 -16.39
CA ILE A 85 0.48 -3.70 -17.10
C ILE A 85 0.27 -3.53 -18.61
N ALA A 86 -0.77 -2.79 -19.00
CA ALA A 86 -1.10 -2.53 -20.40
C ALA A 86 0.05 -1.82 -21.12
N SER A 87 0.71 -0.86 -20.46
CA SER A 87 1.84 -0.12 -21.03
C SER A 87 3.07 -0.97 -21.33
N PHE A 88 3.25 -2.10 -20.62
CA PHE A 88 4.39 -2.99 -20.84
C PHE A 88 4.19 -3.97 -22.02
N GLY A 89 3.04 -3.94 -22.70
CA GLY A 89 2.81 -4.70 -23.93
C GLY A 89 3.01 -6.21 -23.77
N VAL A 90 2.82 -6.74 -22.55
CA VAL A 90 2.86 -8.18 -22.30
C VAL A 90 1.53 -8.77 -22.76
N GLU A 91 1.32 -8.85 -24.07
CA GLU A 91 0.28 -9.65 -24.73
C GLU A 91 0.54 -11.16 -24.61
N GLY A 92 1.50 -11.58 -23.78
CA GLY A 92 1.72 -12.98 -23.49
C GLY A 92 0.69 -13.44 -22.48
N ASP A 93 -0.25 -14.28 -22.93
CA ASP A 93 -1.18 -15.08 -22.14
C ASP A 93 -0.82 -15.04 -20.65
N THR A 94 -1.56 -14.24 -19.88
CA THR A 94 -1.54 -14.28 -18.43
C THR A 94 -2.13 -15.62 -18.01
N GLN A 95 -1.41 -16.70 -18.28
CA GLN A 95 -1.52 -17.93 -17.54
C GLN A 95 -1.39 -17.48 -16.08
N PRO A 96 -2.47 -17.55 -15.28
CA PRO A 96 -2.45 -17.09 -13.92
C PRO A 96 -1.22 -17.73 -13.30
N CYS A 97 -0.29 -16.89 -12.84
CA CYS A 97 0.96 -17.38 -12.32
C CYS A 97 0.61 -18.12 -11.03
N GLU A 98 0.27 -19.41 -11.15
CA GLU A 98 0.25 -20.41 -10.10
C GLU A 98 1.70 -20.66 -9.66
N ARG A 99 2.49 -19.59 -9.45
CA ARG A 99 3.47 -19.58 -8.38
C ARG A 99 2.65 -19.75 -7.12
N SER A 100 2.40 -21.02 -6.82
CA SER A 100 1.67 -21.52 -5.69
C SER A 100 1.84 -20.52 -4.57
N PHE A 101 0.78 -19.78 -4.26
CA PHE A 101 0.70 -19.04 -3.02
C PHE A 101 0.97 -20.12 -1.98
N SER A 102 2.20 -20.16 -1.48
CA SER A 102 2.60 -21.13 -0.50
C SER A 102 1.85 -20.67 0.75
N LEU A 103 0.61 -21.15 0.87
CA LEU A 103 -0.18 -21.01 2.08
C LEU A 103 0.67 -21.43 3.28
N THR A 104 1.59 -22.37 3.08
CA THR A 104 2.63 -22.75 4.03
C THR A 104 3.52 -21.59 4.50
N ALA A 105 3.94 -20.63 3.67
CA ALA A 105 4.69 -19.45 4.11
C ALA A 105 3.82 -18.47 4.90
N VAL A 106 2.59 -18.20 4.44
CA VAL A 106 1.64 -17.31 5.11
C VAL A 106 1.19 -17.87 6.45
N PHE A 107 0.79 -19.14 6.50
CA PHE A 107 0.42 -19.84 7.73
C PHE A 107 1.59 -19.99 8.68
N LYS A 108 2.82 -20.14 8.18
CA LYS A 108 4.00 -20.16 9.03
C LYS A 108 4.23 -18.80 9.69
N ASN A 109 4.06 -17.70 8.97
CA ASN A 109 4.19 -16.36 9.55
C ASN A 109 3.08 -16.09 10.58
N LEU A 110 1.83 -16.47 10.30
CA LEU A 110 0.71 -16.35 11.24
C LEU A 110 0.91 -17.24 12.48
N ARG A 111 1.42 -18.46 12.30
CA ARG A 111 1.76 -19.38 13.40
C ARG A 111 2.89 -18.83 14.27
N ASP A 112 3.94 -18.30 13.64
CA ASP A 112 5.07 -17.70 14.34
C ASP A 112 4.62 -16.45 15.13
N ASP A 113 3.68 -15.65 14.60
CA ASP A 113 3.12 -14.50 15.31
C ASP A 113 2.19 -14.90 16.48
N ALA A 114 1.30 -15.88 16.26
CA ALA A 114 0.44 -16.41 17.31
C ALA A 114 1.26 -17.03 18.46
N GLU A 115 2.33 -17.77 18.14
CA GLU A 115 3.24 -18.34 19.13
C GLU A 115 4.02 -17.26 19.88
N ARG A 116 4.44 -16.18 19.19
CA ARG A 116 5.08 -15.02 19.82
C ARG A 116 4.19 -14.32 20.84
N ARG A 117 2.88 -14.19 20.56
CA ARG A 117 1.92 -13.56 21.47
C ARG A 117 1.56 -14.46 22.67
N ARG A 118 1.39 -15.76 22.45
CA ARG A 118 1.00 -16.72 23.52
C ARG A 118 2.16 -17.14 24.41
N HIS A 119 3.35 -17.37 23.84
CA HIS A 119 4.51 -17.92 24.55
C HIS A 119 5.82 -17.24 24.10
N PRO A 120 6.07 -15.99 24.52
CA PRO A 120 7.17 -15.17 24.01
C PRO A 120 8.55 -15.78 24.28
N GLN A 121 8.73 -16.44 25.43
CA GLN A 121 10.00 -17.08 25.79
C GLN A 121 10.30 -18.29 24.89
N LEU A 122 9.30 -19.14 24.63
CA LEU A 122 9.43 -20.32 23.77
C LEU A 122 9.73 -19.92 22.31
N TRP A 123 9.03 -18.90 21.82
CA TRP A 123 9.27 -18.33 20.49
C TRP A 123 10.70 -17.79 20.35
N ALA A 124 11.21 -17.07 21.37
CA ALA A 124 12.56 -16.54 21.37
C ALA A 124 13.62 -17.66 21.30
N VAL A 125 13.46 -18.72 22.11
CA VAL A 125 14.34 -19.90 22.09
C VAL A 125 14.32 -20.58 20.72
N LYS A 126 13.14 -20.83 20.15
CA LYS A 126 12.99 -21.43 18.81
C LYS A 126 13.64 -20.57 17.72
N THR A 127 13.50 -19.25 17.81
CA THR A 127 14.11 -18.30 16.87
C THR A 127 15.64 -18.34 16.96
N ILE A 128 16.20 -18.37 18.17
CA ILE A 128 17.65 -18.50 18.39
C ILE A 128 18.16 -19.83 17.84
N GLN A 129 17.47 -20.94 18.12
CA GLN A 129 17.83 -22.27 17.60
C GLN A 129 17.77 -22.32 16.07
N ARG A 130 16.73 -21.74 15.44
CA ARG A 130 16.61 -21.64 13.99
C ARG A 130 17.76 -20.84 13.39
N ARG A 131 18.11 -19.69 13.98
CA ARG A 131 19.26 -18.88 13.56
C ARG A 131 20.57 -19.64 13.70
N PHE A 132 20.75 -20.40 14.78
CA PHE A 132 21.93 -21.24 14.97
C PHE A 132 22.04 -22.32 13.90
N ARG A 133 20.94 -23.04 13.61
CA ARG A 133 20.89 -24.06 12.54
C ARG A 133 21.21 -23.46 11.17
N LEU A 134 20.62 -22.31 10.84
CA LEU A 134 20.89 -21.59 9.59
C LEU A 134 22.36 -21.13 9.51
N ARG A 135 22.94 -20.63 10.60
CA ARG A 135 24.37 -20.29 10.65
C ARG A 135 25.25 -21.51 10.45
N LYS A 136 24.89 -22.66 11.05
CA LYS A 136 25.62 -23.92 10.88
C LYS A 136 25.54 -24.42 9.43
N GLN A 137 24.37 -24.33 8.80
CA GLN A 137 24.19 -24.65 7.38
C GLN A 137 25.02 -23.74 6.48
N LYS A 138 24.92 -22.41 6.66
CA LYS A 138 25.72 -21.45 5.90
C LYS A 138 27.22 -21.62 6.11
N ALA A 139 27.67 -21.97 7.33
CA ALA A 139 29.07 -22.25 7.59
C ALA A 139 29.54 -23.52 6.86
N ALA A 140 28.72 -24.57 6.84
CA ALA A 140 29.01 -25.79 6.07
C ALA A 140 29.03 -25.52 4.56
N GLU A 141 28.10 -24.71 4.06
CA GLU A 141 28.05 -24.25 2.67
C GLU A 141 29.29 -23.43 2.31
N LEU A 142 29.68 -22.48 3.16
CA LEU A 142 30.90 -21.69 2.97
C LEU A 142 32.15 -22.57 2.97
N VAL A 143 32.23 -23.61 3.81
CA VAL A 143 33.33 -24.58 3.79
C VAL A 143 33.38 -25.33 2.46
N ARG A 144 32.22 -25.75 1.94
CA ARG A 144 32.11 -26.39 0.62
C ARG A 144 32.54 -25.44 -0.50
N ASP A 145 32.11 -24.18 -0.44
CA ASP A 145 32.49 -23.16 -1.42
C ASP A 145 33.98 -22.81 -1.32
N THR A 146 34.52 -22.63 -0.11
CA THR A 146 35.96 -22.41 0.06
C THR A 146 36.78 -23.59 -0.41
N ASN A 147 36.29 -24.83 -0.28
CA ASN A 147 36.95 -25.99 -0.86
C ASN A 147 36.85 -26.00 -2.39
N ARG A 148 35.77 -25.48 -2.99
CA ARG A 148 35.66 -25.24 -4.45
C ARG A 148 36.59 -24.15 -4.96
N PHE A 149 36.85 -23.11 -4.16
CA PHE A 149 37.70 -21.98 -4.54
C PHE A 149 39.14 -22.11 -4.01
N ARG A 150 39.50 -23.20 -3.32
CA ARG A 150 40.82 -23.37 -2.70
C ARG A 150 41.94 -23.61 -3.71
N GLU A 151 41.60 -23.90 -4.96
CA GLU A 151 42.59 -24.16 -6.00
C GLU A 151 43.28 -22.88 -6.51
N ASP A 152 42.72 -21.67 -6.29
CA ASP A 152 43.26 -20.43 -6.91
C ASP A 152 43.46 -19.22 -5.98
N VAL A 153 43.39 -19.36 -4.65
CA VAL A 153 43.47 -18.19 -3.74
C VAL A 153 44.85 -18.04 -3.11
N GLU A 154 45.69 -17.21 -3.72
CA GLU A 154 46.90 -16.68 -3.07
C GLU A 154 46.55 -15.95 -1.76
N PRO A 155 47.37 -16.12 -0.70
CA PRO A 155 47.16 -15.48 0.59
C PRO A 155 47.18 -13.94 0.46
N GLN A 156 46.02 -13.31 0.56
CA GLN A 156 45.91 -11.85 0.51
C GLN A 156 46.63 -11.20 1.70
N SER A 157 47.51 -10.24 1.40
CA SER A 157 48.28 -9.49 2.40
C SER A 157 47.40 -8.80 3.44
N GLY A 158 47.86 -8.75 4.70
CA GLY A 158 47.11 -8.22 5.85
C GLY A 158 46.59 -6.79 5.70
N LYS A 159 47.16 -6.00 4.78
CA LYS A 159 46.70 -4.63 4.46
C LYS A 159 45.29 -4.61 3.87
N LYS A 160 44.95 -5.52 2.95
CA LYS A 160 43.61 -5.59 2.32
C LYS A 160 42.51 -5.95 3.34
N LEU A 161 42.87 -6.71 4.37
CA LEU A 161 41.94 -7.10 5.44
C LEU A 161 41.57 -5.90 6.33
N LEU A 162 42.56 -5.09 6.71
CA LEU A 162 42.36 -3.87 7.50
C LEU A 162 41.46 -2.86 6.76
N GLU A 163 41.70 -2.67 5.46
CA GLU A 163 40.93 -1.74 4.64
C GLU A 163 39.45 -2.16 4.52
N ARG A 164 39.19 -3.47 4.37
CA ARG A 164 37.81 -4.01 4.41
C ARG A 164 37.12 -3.79 5.76
N ARG A 165 37.85 -3.91 6.88
CA ARG A 165 37.30 -3.65 8.22
C ARG A 165 36.91 -2.18 8.38
N ARG A 166 37.76 -1.25 7.90
CA ARG A 166 37.49 0.19 7.92
C ARG A 166 36.23 0.55 7.12
N ARG A 167 36.10 0.04 5.88
CA ARG A 167 34.90 0.25 5.06
C ARG A 167 33.62 -0.24 5.74
N ARG A 168 33.64 -1.40 6.40
CA ARG A 168 32.47 -1.92 7.14
C ARG A 168 32.09 -1.05 8.33
N ALA A 169 33.06 -0.48 9.02
CA ALA A 169 32.82 0.45 10.13
C ALA A 169 32.18 1.75 9.65
N GLU A 170 32.67 2.32 8.55
CA GLU A 170 32.11 3.54 7.94
C GLU A 170 30.67 3.35 7.47
N VAL A 171 30.37 2.22 6.79
CA VAL A 171 29.00 1.89 6.35
C VAL A 171 28.06 1.75 7.55
N LYS A 172 28.49 1.07 8.63
CA LYS A 172 27.67 0.96 9.86
C LYS A 172 27.41 2.32 10.51
N SER A 173 28.41 3.21 10.54
CA SER A 173 28.29 4.55 11.11
C SER A 173 27.27 5.39 10.34
N LYS A 174 27.37 5.44 9.00
CA LYS A 174 26.43 6.17 8.14
C LYS A 174 24.98 5.71 8.30
N SER A 175 24.75 4.39 8.37
CA SER A 175 23.41 3.82 8.60
C SER A 175 22.88 4.04 10.02
N GLY A 176 23.76 4.28 11.00
CA GLY A 176 23.38 4.66 12.36
C GLY A 176 22.84 6.09 12.43
N ILE A 177 23.54 7.04 11.79
CA ILE A 177 23.18 8.46 11.77
C ILE A 177 21.83 8.69 11.09
N ARG A 178 21.56 8.01 9.96
CA ARG A 178 20.25 8.11 9.26
C ARG A 178 19.08 7.68 10.15
N ARG A 179 19.22 6.56 10.86
CA ARG A 179 18.20 6.06 11.80
C ARG A 179 17.99 6.97 13.00
N TRP A 180 19.04 7.66 13.46
CA TRP A 180 18.93 8.62 14.56
C TRP A 180 18.13 9.86 14.14
N ARG A 181 18.42 10.42 12.96
CA ARG A 181 17.70 11.60 12.42
C ARG A 181 16.20 11.34 12.23
N ALA A 182 15.84 10.17 11.67
CA ALA A 182 14.43 9.80 11.47
C ALA A 182 13.64 9.75 12.79
N ARG A 183 14.24 9.23 13.86
CA ARG A 183 13.59 9.18 15.19
C ARG A 183 13.44 10.55 15.84
N HIS A 184 14.37 11.47 15.58
CA HIS A 184 14.32 12.81 16.15
C HIS A 184 13.21 13.65 15.53
N PHE A 185 12.99 13.53 14.21
CA PHE A 185 11.92 14.24 13.51
C PHE A 185 10.52 13.86 14.02
N LEU A 186 10.27 12.56 14.23
CA LEU A 186 8.97 12.09 14.75
C LEU A 186 8.68 12.62 16.16
N ARG A 187 9.69 12.66 17.04
CA ARG A 187 9.54 13.20 18.40
C ARG A 187 9.26 14.70 18.44
N SER A 188 9.81 15.48 17.51
CA SER A 188 9.55 16.91 17.41
C SER A 188 8.13 17.22 16.91
N ALA A 189 7.54 16.33 16.10
CA ALA A 189 6.15 16.48 15.64
C ALA A 189 5.13 16.25 16.78
N GLU A 190 5.44 15.34 17.71
CA GLU A 190 4.55 15.00 18.84
C GLU A 190 4.59 16.03 19.99
N ALA A 191 5.66 16.82 20.11
CA ALA A 191 5.88 17.73 21.24
C ALA A 191 5.25 19.14 21.08
N GLY A 192 4.59 19.44 19.96
CA GLY A 192 4.05 20.76 19.66
C GLY A 192 2.56 20.94 19.96
N GLY A 193 2.16 20.88 21.24
CA GLY A 193 0.78 21.15 21.66
C GLY A 193 0.58 22.58 22.18
N SER A 194 -0.19 23.41 21.47
CA SER A 194 -0.94 24.56 22.02
C SER A 194 -1.79 25.23 20.92
N ASP A 195 -3.11 25.12 21.07
CA ASP A 195 -4.14 26.05 20.57
C ASP A 195 -4.06 26.56 19.12
N LYS A 196 -4.11 25.62 18.18
CA LYS A 196 -4.58 25.92 16.82
C LYS A 196 -5.77 25.03 16.56
N SER A 197 -6.97 25.63 16.58
CA SER A 197 -8.22 25.00 16.15
C SER A 197 -7.91 24.11 14.95
N ILE A 198 -8.22 22.83 15.08
CA ILE A 198 -7.97 21.80 14.05
C ILE A 198 -8.48 22.30 12.69
N THR A 199 -9.60 23.02 12.69
CA THR A 199 -10.18 23.72 11.54
C THR A 199 -9.25 24.76 10.89
N ARG A 200 -8.48 25.56 11.66
CA ARG A 200 -7.48 26.49 11.11
C ARG A 200 -6.22 25.79 10.60
N VAL A 201 -5.84 24.65 11.19
CA VAL A 201 -4.72 23.85 10.67
C VAL A 201 -5.13 23.16 9.39
N ILE A 202 -6.32 22.57 9.33
CA ILE A 202 -6.90 21.97 8.12
C ILE A 202 -7.03 23.03 7.02
N ALA A 203 -7.63 24.20 7.29
CA ALA A 203 -7.76 25.26 6.29
C ALA A 203 -6.41 25.82 5.79
N ARG A 204 -5.38 25.80 6.64
CA ARG A 204 -4.04 26.32 6.30
C ARG A 204 -3.14 25.27 5.64
N VAL A 205 -3.37 23.98 5.89
CA VAL A 205 -2.72 22.86 5.21
C VAL A 205 -3.38 22.58 3.86
N CYS A 206 -4.72 22.68 3.78
CA CYS A 206 -5.44 22.35 2.56
C CYS A 206 -5.29 23.41 1.46
N GLY A 207 -4.94 24.68 1.76
CA GLY A 207 -4.64 25.70 0.74
C GLY A 207 -5.73 25.98 -0.31
N HIS A 208 -6.86 25.28 -0.23
CA HIS A 208 -7.82 25.07 -1.29
C HIS A 208 -9.23 25.31 -0.75
N GLU A 209 -10.08 25.76 -1.66
CA GLU A 209 -11.52 25.84 -1.48
C GLU A 209 -12.04 24.53 -0.87
N VAL A 210 -12.96 24.64 0.10
CA VAL A 210 -13.63 23.47 0.65
C VAL A 210 -14.35 22.80 -0.52
N ARG A 211 -13.79 21.70 -1.03
CA ARG A 211 -14.37 20.98 -2.15
C ARG A 211 -15.80 20.60 -1.80
N GLU A 212 -16.74 20.99 -2.65
CA GLU A 212 -18.13 20.58 -2.49
C GLU A 212 -18.19 19.05 -2.54
N CYS A 213 -18.81 18.44 -1.53
CA CYS A 213 -18.94 17.00 -1.44
C CYS A 213 -20.39 16.63 -1.80
N GLU A 214 -20.57 16.15 -3.01
CA GLU A 214 -21.88 15.80 -3.55
C GLU A 214 -22.54 14.67 -2.73
N VAL A 215 -21.74 13.68 -2.31
CA VAL A 215 -22.20 12.55 -1.48
C VAL A 215 -22.70 13.02 -0.12
N LYS A 216 -22.00 13.97 0.52
CA LYS A 216 -22.45 14.59 1.78
C LYS A 216 -23.80 15.29 1.56
N ASN A 217 -23.88 16.15 0.55
CA ASN A 217 -25.08 16.92 0.25
C ASN A 217 -26.27 15.99 -0.06
N LEU A 218 -26.03 14.88 -0.77
CA LEU A 218 -27.04 13.87 -1.03
C LEU A 218 -27.52 13.19 0.27
N MET A 219 -26.60 12.75 1.13
CA MET A 219 -26.92 12.10 2.39
C MET A 219 -27.72 12.99 3.34
N GLU A 220 -27.40 14.28 3.42
CA GLU A 220 -28.16 15.25 4.22
C GLU A 220 -29.59 15.44 3.67
N GLN A 221 -29.75 15.50 2.35
CA GLN A 221 -31.07 15.58 1.72
C GLN A 221 -31.91 14.33 1.97
N VAL A 222 -31.34 13.13 1.77
CA VAL A 222 -32.04 11.87 2.04
C VAL A 222 -32.38 11.73 3.52
N GLY A 223 -31.48 12.19 4.41
CA GLY A 223 -31.74 12.28 5.85
C GLY A 223 -32.96 13.13 6.17
N ALA A 224 -33.04 14.32 5.58
CA ALA A 224 -34.18 15.23 5.74
C ALA A 224 -35.48 14.62 5.19
N GLU A 225 -35.46 13.97 4.03
CA GLU A 225 -36.62 13.27 3.45
C GLU A 225 -37.15 12.15 4.37
N LEU A 226 -36.25 11.45 5.06
CA LEU A 226 -36.59 10.38 5.98
C LEU A 226 -36.91 10.87 7.42
N ASN A 227 -36.98 12.19 7.64
CA ASN A 227 -37.13 12.82 8.96
C ASN A 227 -36.10 12.32 9.99
N ARG A 228 -34.85 12.14 9.56
CA ARG A 228 -33.72 11.73 10.41
C ARG A 228 -32.95 12.96 10.88
N ASP A 229 -32.54 12.95 12.14
CA ASP A 229 -31.69 14.02 12.68
C ASP A 229 -30.29 13.98 12.06
N GLU A 230 -29.66 15.14 11.92
CA GLU A 230 -28.30 15.27 11.38
C GLU A 230 -27.31 14.38 12.15
N ARG A 231 -27.53 14.25 13.47
CA ARG A 231 -26.70 13.41 14.36
C ARG A 231 -26.76 11.92 14.02
N GLU A 232 -27.86 11.45 13.44
CA GLU A 232 -28.01 10.06 13.00
C GLU A 232 -27.33 9.82 11.65
N ILE A 233 -27.32 10.82 10.77
CA ILE A 233 -26.78 10.74 9.41
C ILE A 233 -25.26 10.98 9.37
N MET A 234 -24.76 11.88 10.21
CA MET A 234 -23.36 12.32 10.21
C MET A 234 -22.33 11.18 10.38
N PRO A 235 -22.56 10.14 11.21
CA PRO A 235 -21.64 9.00 11.28
C PRO A 235 -21.48 8.26 9.95
N HIS A 236 -22.56 8.13 9.18
CA HIS A 236 -22.55 7.48 7.87
C HIS A 236 -21.85 8.36 6.83
N VAL A 237 -22.12 9.67 6.83
CA VAL A 237 -21.40 10.65 6.00
C VAL A 237 -19.90 10.60 6.26
N ARG A 238 -19.49 10.64 7.54
CA ARG A 238 -18.07 10.58 7.91
C ARG A 238 -17.43 9.28 7.43
N ARG A 239 -18.13 8.16 7.48
CA ARG A 239 -17.61 6.89 6.97
C ARG A 239 -17.39 6.94 5.47
N LEU A 240 -18.40 7.33 4.69
CA LEU A 240 -18.30 7.40 3.22
C LEU A 240 -17.24 8.40 2.77
N VAL A 241 -17.31 9.62 3.28
CA VAL A 241 -16.50 10.73 2.80
C VAL A 241 -15.10 10.71 3.41
N VAL A 242 -14.98 10.61 4.73
CA VAL A 242 -13.68 10.75 5.41
C VAL A 242 -12.90 9.43 5.43
N GLN A 243 -13.56 8.29 5.61
CA GLN A 243 -12.86 6.99 5.69
C GLN A 243 -12.65 6.35 4.31
N HIS A 244 -13.61 6.50 3.39
CA HIS A 244 -13.56 5.85 2.08
C HIS A 244 -13.35 6.80 0.89
N TRP A 245 -13.26 8.11 1.14
CA TRP A 245 -12.97 9.16 0.16
C TRP A 245 -13.98 9.23 -0.99
N LEU A 246 -15.25 8.95 -0.70
CA LEU A 246 -16.34 9.00 -1.67
C LEU A 246 -16.90 10.43 -1.68
N TYR A 247 -16.39 11.26 -2.59
CA TYR A 247 -16.74 12.68 -2.68
C TYR A 247 -17.80 12.95 -3.75
N ASP A 248 -17.66 12.28 -4.88
CA ASP A 248 -18.43 12.48 -6.09
C ASP A 248 -19.55 11.42 -6.19
N LEU A 249 -20.69 11.73 -6.82
CA LEU A 249 -21.77 10.74 -6.97
C LEU A 249 -21.37 9.51 -7.79
N ALA A 250 -20.36 9.65 -8.66
CA ALA A 250 -19.77 8.53 -9.40
C ALA A 250 -19.09 7.52 -8.46
N ASP A 251 -18.48 7.99 -7.37
CA ASP A 251 -17.76 7.13 -6.41
C ASP A 251 -18.70 6.12 -5.71
N LEU A 252 -20.01 6.42 -5.64
CA LEU A 252 -20.99 5.51 -5.05
C LEU A 252 -21.14 4.20 -5.82
N ASP A 253 -20.77 4.15 -7.10
CA ASP A 253 -20.79 2.91 -7.90
C ASP A 253 -19.68 1.94 -7.46
N LEU A 254 -18.66 2.44 -6.75
CA LEU A 254 -17.60 1.61 -6.18
C LEU A 254 -18.08 0.76 -5.00
N VAL A 255 -19.22 1.16 -4.39
CA VAL A 255 -19.73 0.57 -3.15
C VAL A 255 -20.67 -0.60 -3.43
N GLU A 256 -20.13 -1.81 -3.36
CA GLU A 256 -20.91 -3.06 -3.38
C GLU A 256 -21.84 -3.22 -2.15
N ASP A 257 -22.86 -4.07 -2.27
CA ASP A 257 -23.87 -4.32 -1.23
C ASP A 257 -23.30 -4.74 0.13
N HIS A 258 -22.26 -5.58 0.11
CA HIS A 258 -21.61 -6.05 1.33
C HIS A 258 -20.92 -4.93 2.13
N HIS A 259 -20.49 -3.84 1.47
CA HIS A 259 -19.91 -2.70 2.16
C HIS A 259 -20.96 -1.96 2.98
N TRP A 260 -22.17 -1.77 2.45
CA TRP A 260 -23.27 -1.12 3.16
C TRP A 260 -23.63 -1.86 4.44
N GLU A 261 -23.66 -3.19 4.38
CA GLU A 261 -23.88 -4.08 5.52
C GLU A 261 -22.75 -3.96 6.56
N GLU A 262 -21.48 -4.06 6.13
CA GLU A 262 -20.31 -3.93 7.00
C GLU A 262 -20.25 -2.57 7.71
N TRP A 263 -20.66 -1.52 7.00
CA TRP A 263 -20.71 -0.16 7.51
C TRP A 263 -21.96 0.12 8.35
N GLY A 264 -22.88 -0.83 8.47
CA GLY A 264 -24.11 -0.68 9.24
C GLY A 264 -24.99 0.46 8.74
N VAL A 265 -24.99 0.73 7.44
CA VAL A 265 -25.85 1.76 6.85
C VAL A 265 -27.27 1.18 6.71
N PRO A 266 -28.32 1.87 7.21
CA PRO A 266 -29.68 1.35 7.11
C PRO A 266 -30.09 1.08 5.66
N GLU A 267 -30.64 -0.09 5.37
CA GLU A 267 -31.02 -0.50 4.00
C GLU A 267 -31.95 0.52 3.30
N LYS A 268 -32.92 1.07 4.04
CA LYS A 268 -33.80 2.15 3.53
C LYS A 268 -33.02 3.38 3.05
N LEU A 269 -31.95 3.74 3.77
CA LEU A 269 -31.09 4.87 3.41
C LEU A 269 -30.31 4.55 2.13
N VAL A 270 -29.80 3.31 2.01
CA VAL A 270 -29.06 2.83 0.83
C VAL A 270 -29.94 2.86 -0.42
N ILE A 271 -31.17 2.35 -0.34
CA ILE A 271 -32.10 2.30 -1.48
C ILE A 271 -32.38 3.73 -1.98
N VAL A 272 -32.84 4.62 -1.10
CA VAL A 272 -33.19 6.00 -1.49
C VAL A 272 -31.96 6.74 -2.02
N MET A 273 -30.80 6.55 -1.40
CA MET A 273 -29.55 7.18 -1.87
C MET A 273 -29.14 6.67 -3.26
N LYS A 274 -29.24 5.35 -3.54
CA LYS A 274 -28.95 4.79 -4.86
C LYS A 274 -29.91 5.32 -5.92
N ASP A 275 -31.21 5.38 -5.61
CA ASP A 275 -32.24 5.89 -6.52
C ASP A 275 -31.95 7.37 -6.88
N ARG A 276 -31.70 8.21 -5.87
CA ARG A 276 -31.37 9.63 -6.07
C ARG A 276 -30.05 9.84 -6.81
N ALA A 277 -29.03 9.01 -6.54
CA ALA A 277 -27.77 9.08 -7.27
C ALA A 277 -27.97 8.76 -8.76
N GLN A 278 -28.80 7.76 -9.08
CA GLN A 278 -29.15 7.42 -10.47
C GLN A 278 -29.96 8.53 -11.15
N GLU A 279 -30.95 9.12 -10.47
CA GLU A 279 -31.73 10.25 -10.98
C GLU A 279 -30.82 11.43 -11.38
N ARG A 280 -29.87 11.79 -10.51
CA ARG A 280 -28.94 12.90 -10.79
C ARG A 280 -27.96 12.57 -11.92
N LYS A 281 -27.46 11.34 -11.99
CA LYS A 281 -26.63 10.88 -13.11
C LYS A 281 -27.40 10.97 -14.43
N ALA A 282 -28.65 10.54 -14.45
CA ALA A 282 -29.51 10.64 -15.64
C ALA A 282 -29.77 12.10 -16.04
N GLN A 283 -30.02 12.99 -15.08
CA GLN A 283 -30.19 14.43 -15.34
C GLN A 283 -28.91 15.07 -15.91
N ALA A 284 -27.75 14.74 -15.35
CA ALA A 284 -26.46 15.25 -15.84
C ALA A 284 -26.19 14.82 -17.30
N LEU A 285 -26.54 13.58 -17.66
CA LEU A 285 -26.42 13.09 -19.04
C LEU A 285 -27.35 13.83 -20.01
N LEU A 286 -28.57 14.18 -19.61
CA LEU A 286 -29.49 14.96 -20.45
C LEU A 286 -28.98 16.38 -20.72
N VAL A 287 -28.36 17.03 -19.72
CA VAL A 287 -27.75 18.36 -19.89
C VAL A 287 -26.60 18.29 -20.89
N GLN A 288 -25.72 17.27 -20.79
CA GLN A 288 -24.59 17.10 -21.71
C GLN A 288 -25.03 16.87 -23.17
N VAL A 289 -26.12 16.14 -23.40
CA VAL A 289 -26.67 15.93 -24.75
C VAL A 289 -27.29 17.21 -25.31
N GLY A 290 -27.89 18.03 -24.46
CA GLY A 290 -28.48 19.32 -24.85
C GLY A 290 -27.44 20.36 -25.30
N ASP A 291 -26.27 20.39 -24.66
CA ASP A 291 -25.19 21.32 -25.01
C ASP A 291 -24.43 20.93 -26.29
N ALA A 292 -24.56 19.68 -26.74
CA ALA A 292 -23.89 19.15 -27.94
C ALA A 292 -24.73 19.28 -29.23
N ALA A 293 -26.02 19.64 -29.12
CA ALA A 293 -26.97 19.74 -30.23
C ALA A 293 -27.12 21.19 -30.71
#